data_AF-A0A1I0FCC3-F1
#
_entry.id   AF-A0A1I0FCC3-F1
#
_cell.length_a   1.000
_cell.length_b   1.000
_cell.length_c   1.000
_cell.angle_alpha   90.00
_cell.angle_beta   90.00
_cell.angle_gamma   90.00
#
_symmetry.space_group_name_H-M   'P 1'
#
loop_
_entity.id
_entity.type
_entity.pdbx_description
1 polymer ?
#
loop_
_entity_poly.entity_id
_entity_poly.type
_entity_poly.pdbx_seq_one_letter_code
_entity_poly.pdbx_strand_id
1 'polypeptide(L)'
;MDNSIIWIFFAGACIFWLYSASGKMKAQQKQQIEYEENRVKYRNFTSEIFDGTPDDELTQAVMFHIMTKEDKLYEGEEIKGSLKDILTHGELLVYTICQVEASMKGNQGSIHTFFIQEPYCIYRSYAKEAFEAVGCHDVVELMEAAEKLAVMIENDEDTEIDDDSDYGKYNFADFTDELKSMLKSSDIVLKTGKYIRENKNDFIDMEVKTDE
;
A
#
# COMPACT_ATOMS: atom_id res chain seq x y z
N MET A 1 -8.29 2.00 58.02
CA MET A 1 -8.91 3.07 57.20
C MET A 1 -8.50 2.88 55.73
N ASP A 2 -8.29 1.63 55.29
CA ASP A 2 -7.39 1.37 54.15
C ASP A 2 -8.11 0.93 52.88
N ASN A 3 -9.32 0.38 53.00
CA ASN A 3 -10.10 -0.05 51.82
C ASN A 3 -10.72 1.15 51.06
N SER A 4 -11.09 2.24 51.73
CA SER A 4 -11.80 3.36 51.08
C SER A 4 -10.91 4.16 50.11
N ILE A 5 -9.61 4.23 50.36
CA ILE A 5 -8.65 4.95 49.50
C ILE A 5 -8.42 4.15 48.21
N ILE A 6 -8.31 2.82 48.31
CA ILE A 6 -8.15 1.92 47.17
C ILE A 6 -9.35 2.03 46.20
N TRP A 7 -10.58 2.07 46.73
CA TRP A 7 -11.78 2.24 45.90
C TRP A 7 -11.85 3.60 45.19
N ILE A 8 -11.31 4.66 45.78
CA ILE A 8 -11.25 5.99 45.15
C ILE A 8 -10.26 5.99 43.98
N PHE A 9 -9.08 5.40 44.14
CA PHE A 9 -8.12 5.25 43.04
C PHE A 9 -8.65 4.33 41.93
N PHE A 10 -9.35 3.25 42.29
CA PHE A 10 -9.98 2.36 41.32
C PHE A 10 -11.09 3.07 40.53
N ALA A 11 -11.97 3.80 41.20
CA ALA A 11 -13.04 4.58 40.54
C ALA A 11 -12.46 5.66 39.61
N GLY A 12 -11.41 6.36 40.04
CA GLY A 12 -10.69 7.33 39.21
C GLY A 12 -10.06 6.70 37.97
N ALA A 13 -9.42 5.53 38.12
CA ALA A 13 -8.85 4.76 37.01
C ALA A 13 -9.94 4.30 36.03
N CYS A 14 -11.09 3.82 36.51
CA CYS A 14 -12.22 3.42 35.67
C CYS A 14 -12.80 4.61 34.89
N ILE A 15 -12.98 5.78 35.51
CA ILE A 15 -13.46 6.99 34.83
C ILE A 15 -12.47 7.43 33.74
N PHE A 16 -11.18 7.42 34.04
CA PHE A 16 -10.14 7.73 33.06
C PHE A 16 -10.12 6.73 31.89
N TRP A 17 -10.26 5.43 32.18
CA TRP A 17 -10.34 4.39 31.16
C TRP A 17 -11.56 4.55 30.25
N LEU A 18 -12.73 4.84 30.83
CA LEU A 18 -13.97 5.08 30.07
C LEU A 18 -13.85 6.34 29.19
N TYR A 19 -13.25 7.42 29.71
CA TYR A 19 -13.04 8.64 28.93
C TYR A 19 -12.07 8.42 27.76
N SER A 20 -10.94 7.75 28.02
CA SER A 20 -9.95 7.37 26.99
C SER A 20 -10.53 6.45 25.92
N ALA A 21 -11.29 5.42 26.32
CA ALA A 21 -11.98 4.52 25.39
C ALA A 21 -13.02 5.26 24.53
N SER A 22 -13.77 6.20 25.12
CA SER A 22 -14.77 6.99 24.38
C SER A 22 -14.16 7.90 23.31
N GLY A 23 -12.99 8.49 23.58
CA GLY A 23 -12.24 9.28 22.59
C GLY A 23 -11.74 8.43 21.44
N LYS A 24 -11.21 7.23 21.74
CA LYS A 24 -10.80 6.26 20.72
C LYS A 24 -11.96 5.78 19.85
N MET A 25 -13.12 5.49 20.46
CA MET A 25 -14.33 5.09 19.72
C MET A 25 -14.82 6.19 18.77
N LYS A 26 -14.84 7.46 19.21
CA LYS A 26 -15.24 8.58 18.36
C LYS A 26 -14.27 8.81 17.20
N ALA A 27 -12.97 8.67 17.45
CA ALA A 27 -11.96 8.76 16.40
C ALA A 27 -12.10 7.63 15.37
N GLN A 28 -12.33 6.39 15.82
CA GLN A 28 -12.61 5.24 14.96
C GLN A 28 -13.89 5.44 14.14
N GLN A 29 -14.96 5.93 14.74
CA GLN A 29 -16.20 6.24 14.02
C GLN A 29 -15.97 7.30 12.95
N LYS A 30 -15.23 8.36 13.25
CA LYS A 30 -14.91 9.40 12.27
C LYS A 30 -14.09 8.82 11.10
N GLN A 31 -13.07 8.00 11.38
CA GLN A 31 -12.28 7.34 10.34
C GLN A 31 -13.13 6.40 9.47
N GLN A 32 -14.09 5.68 10.06
CA GLN A 32 -15.01 4.82 9.30
C GLN A 32 -15.94 5.64 8.40
N ILE A 33 -16.47 6.75 8.89
CA ILE A 33 -17.34 7.63 8.10
C ILE A 33 -16.54 8.21 6.92
N GLU A 34 -15.34 8.73 7.17
CA GLU A 34 -14.46 9.29 6.14
C GLU A 34 -14.04 8.22 5.11
N TYR A 35 -13.72 7.01 5.56
CA TYR A 35 -13.44 5.88 4.68
C TYR A 35 -14.63 5.56 3.78
N GLU A 36 -15.84 5.52 4.34
CA GLU A 36 -17.06 5.22 3.60
C GLU A 36 -17.41 6.32 2.59
N GLU A 37 -17.26 7.59 2.99
CA GLU A 37 -17.43 8.75 2.12
C GLU A 37 -16.45 8.70 0.94
N ASN A 38 -15.17 8.43 1.20
CA ASN A 38 -14.14 8.32 0.16
C ASN A 38 -14.39 7.10 -0.76
N ARG A 39 -14.80 5.96 -0.19
CA ARG A 39 -15.16 4.76 -0.96
C ARG A 39 -16.28 5.06 -1.95
N VAL A 40 -17.33 5.77 -1.51
CA VAL A 40 -18.44 6.15 -2.39
C VAL A 40 -18.01 7.20 -3.41
N LYS A 41 -17.23 8.21 -2.99
CA LYS A 41 -16.74 9.30 -3.85
C LYS A 41 -15.88 8.79 -5.01
N TYR A 42 -14.93 7.90 -4.74
CA TYR A 42 -13.96 7.41 -5.73
C TYR A 42 -14.40 6.12 -6.43
N ARG A 43 -15.66 5.68 -6.22
CA ARG A 43 -16.22 4.48 -6.83
C ARG A 43 -16.17 4.51 -8.37
N ASN A 44 -16.50 5.66 -8.95
CA ASN A 44 -16.38 5.94 -10.38
C ASN A 44 -15.43 7.12 -10.53
N PHE A 45 -14.18 6.87 -10.88
CA PHE A 45 -13.15 7.91 -10.85
C PHE A 45 -13.14 8.66 -12.18
N THR A 46 -14.07 9.59 -12.34
CA THR A 46 -14.23 10.36 -13.58
C THR A 46 -13.14 11.41 -13.76
N SER A 47 -13.02 11.93 -14.98
CA SER A 47 -12.14 13.05 -15.32
C SER A 47 -12.33 14.25 -14.39
N GLU A 48 -13.57 14.59 -14.06
CA GLU A 48 -13.91 15.72 -13.16
C GLU A 48 -13.45 15.47 -11.72
N ILE A 49 -13.71 14.27 -11.17
CA ILE A 49 -13.28 13.92 -9.81
C ILE A 49 -11.75 13.90 -9.73
N PHE A 50 -11.08 13.38 -10.75
CA PHE A 50 -9.63 13.36 -10.84
C PHE A 50 -9.03 14.76 -10.83
N ASP A 51 -9.53 15.67 -11.68
CA ASP A 51 -9.02 17.04 -11.78
C ASP A 51 -9.30 17.87 -10.52
N GLY A 52 -10.40 17.56 -9.81
CA GLY A 52 -10.74 18.19 -8.54
C GLY A 52 -10.00 17.62 -7.32
N THR A 53 -9.31 16.49 -7.43
CA THR A 53 -8.59 15.86 -6.32
C THR A 53 -7.18 16.46 -6.19
N PRO A 54 -6.75 16.92 -5.00
CA PRO A 54 -5.38 17.40 -4.77
C PRO A 54 -4.29 16.33 -5.02
N ASP A 55 -3.08 16.76 -5.40
CA ASP A 55 -1.98 15.84 -5.73
C ASP A 55 -1.56 14.94 -4.56
N ASP A 56 -1.61 15.46 -3.33
CA ASP A 56 -1.30 14.74 -2.10
C ASP A 56 -2.41 13.75 -1.68
N GLU A 57 -3.61 13.87 -2.25
CA GLU A 57 -4.73 12.96 -2.05
C GLU A 57 -4.91 11.95 -3.21
N LEU A 58 -4.30 12.19 -4.38
CA LEU A 58 -4.47 11.37 -5.59
C LEU A 58 -4.14 9.90 -5.36
N THR A 59 -3.04 9.60 -4.69
CA THR A 59 -2.63 8.21 -4.41
C THR A 59 -3.70 7.48 -3.61
N GLN A 60 -4.29 8.14 -2.60
CA GLN A 60 -5.36 7.55 -1.82
C GLN A 60 -6.66 7.38 -2.64
N ALA A 61 -7.01 8.38 -3.45
CA ALA A 61 -8.17 8.33 -4.34
C ALA A 61 -8.09 7.16 -5.34
N VAL A 62 -6.94 6.99 -5.99
CA VAL A 62 -6.66 5.86 -6.89
C VAL A 62 -6.77 4.52 -6.15
N MET A 63 -6.25 4.42 -4.93
CA MET A 63 -6.39 3.19 -4.15
C MET A 63 -7.86 2.84 -3.85
N PHE A 64 -8.70 3.81 -3.48
CA PHE A 64 -10.14 3.56 -3.33
C PHE A 64 -10.81 3.13 -4.64
N HIS A 65 -10.40 3.70 -5.76
CA HIS A 65 -10.88 3.32 -7.07
C HIS A 65 -10.50 1.87 -7.42
N ILE A 66 -9.23 1.49 -7.19
CA ILE A 66 -8.74 0.12 -7.39
C ILE A 66 -9.47 -0.88 -6.47
N MET A 67 -9.66 -0.55 -5.20
CA MET A 67 -10.43 -1.39 -4.26
C MET A 67 -11.88 -1.57 -4.72
N THR A 68 -12.48 -0.57 -5.36
CA THR A 68 -13.81 -0.71 -5.95
C THR A 68 -13.81 -1.71 -7.11
N LYS A 69 -12.75 -1.76 -7.92
CA LYS A 69 -12.59 -2.76 -8.98
C LYS A 69 -12.44 -4.16 -8.39
N GLU A 70 -11.67 -4.29 -7.30
CA GLU A 70 -11.54 -5.53 -6.54
C GLU A 70 -12.88 -6.01 -5.98
N ASP A 71 -13.64 -5.13 -5.31
CA ASP A 71 -14.97 -5.45 -4.79
C ASP A 71 -15.90 -6.00 -5.90
N LYS A 72 -15.90 -5.38 -7.09
CA LYS A 72 -16.69 -5.81 -8.25
C LYS A 72 -16.32 -7.21 -8.76
N LEU A 73 -15.08 -7.68 -8.56
CA LEU A 73 -14.70 -9.06 -8.90
C LEU A 73 -15.41 -10.10 -8.02
N TYR A 74 -15.79 -9.71 -6.81
CA TYR A 74 -16.43 -10.58 -5.82
C TYR A 74 -17.96 -10.39 -5.73
N GLU A 75 -18.54 -9.44 -6.48
CA GLU A 75 -20.00 -9.21 -6.51
C GLU A 75 -20.78 -10.31 -7.26
N GLY A 76 -20.12 -11.10 -8.12
CA GLY A 76 -20.75 -12.18 -8.91
C GLY A 76 -20.65 -13.58 -8.30
N GLU A 77 -21.44 -14.54 -8.80
CA GLU A 77 -21.38 -15.96 -8.37
C GLU A 77 -20.09 -16.67 -8.84
N GLU A 78 -19.45 -16.17 -9.89
CA GLU A 78 -18.18 -16.69 -10.44
C GLU A 78 -17.09 -15.62 -10.34
N ILE A 79 -16.00 -15.92 -9.63
CA ILE A 79 -14.80 -15.08 -9.62
C ILE A 79 -14.08 -15.28 -10.97
N LYS A 80 -14.07 -14.24 -11.81
CA LYS A 80 -13.42 -14.27 -13.13
C LYS A 80 -12.13 -13.46 -13.11
N GLY A 81 -11.01 -14.15 -12.94
CA GLY A 81 -9.67 -13.55 -12.96
C GLY A 81 -9.23 -12.99 -11.61
N SER A 82 -8.12 -12.24 -11.64
CA SER A 82 -7.52 -11.58 -10.50
C SER A 82 -7.58 -10.06 -10.66
N LEU A 83 -7.40 -9.31 -9.57
CA LEU A 83 -7.33 -7.84 -9.61
C LEU A 83 -6.34 -7.35 -10.67
N LYS A 84 -5.15 -7.97 -10.72
CA LYS A 84 -4.11 -7.70 -11.70
C LYS A 84 -4.62 -7.73 -13.16
N ASP A 85 -5.59 -8.57 -13.49
CA ASP A 85 -6.08 -8.73 -14.87
C ASP A 85 -7.00 -7.60 -15.34
N ILE A 86 -7.52 -6.80 -14.40
CA ILE A 86 -8.49 -5.72 -14.68
C ILE A 86 -7.93 -4.32 -14.42
N LEU A 87 -6.71 -4.21 -13.90
CA LEU A 87 -6.03 -2.92 -13.73
C LEU A 87 -5.47 -2.43 -15.07
N THR A 88 -5.52 -1.12 -15.28
CA THR A 88 -4.70 -0.50 -16.31
C THR A 88 -3.21 -0.63 -15.95
N HIS A 89 -2.33 -0.32 -16.89
CA HIS A 89 -0.90 -0.37 -16.64
C HIS A 89 -0.47 0.60 -15.53
N GLY A 90 -0.88 1.88 -15.59
CA GLY A 90 -0.61 2.85 -14.54
C GLY A 90 -1.17 2.45 -13.17
N GLU A 91 -2.40 1.90 -13.11
CA GLU A 91 -2.97 1.38 -11.86
C GLU A 91 -2.17 0.23 -11.29
N LEU A 92 -1.71 -0.69 -12.14
CA LEU A 92 -0.90 -1.83 -11.73
C LEU A 92 0.43 -1.39 -11.12
N LEU A 93 1.10 -0.38 -11.69
CA LEU A 93 2.34 0.16 -11.14
C LEU A 93 2.12 0.84 -9.78
N VAL A 94 1.10 1.71 -9.67
CA VAL A 94 0.76 2.37 -8.41
C VAL A 94 0.37 1.35 -7.33
N TYR A 95 -0.46 0.37 -7.69
CA TYR A 95 -0.85 -0.70 -6.79
C TYR A 95 0.36 -1.52 -6.33
N THR A 96 1.31 -1.80 -7.23
CA THR A 96 2.54 -2.52 -6.88
C THR A 96 3.36 -1.77 -5.83
N ILE A 97 3.52 -0.45 -5.95
CA ILE A 97 4.18 0.38 -4.92
C ILE A 97 3.44 0.24 -3.58
N CYS A 98 2.11 0.34 -3.59
CA CYS A 98 1.32 0.17 -2.37
C CYS A 98 1.43 -1.23 -1.76
N GLN A 99 1.56 -2.27 -2.58
CA GLN A 99 1.77 -3.65 -2.11
C GLN A 99 3.15 -3.84 -1.48
N VAL A 100 4.18 -3.20 -2.03
CA VAL A 100 5.50 -3.13 -1.39
C VAL A 100 5.36 -2.45 -0.04
N GLU A 101 4.80 -1.24 0.04
CA GLU A 101 4.62 -0.54 1.31
C GLU A 101 3.79 -1.35 2.33
N ALA A 102 2.72 -2.02 1.88
CA ALA A 102 1.86 -2.84 2.71
C ALA A 102 2.61 -4.05 3.29
N SER A 103 3.44 -4.71 2.49
CA SER A 103 4.29 -5.83 2.95
C SER A 103 5.26 -5.43 4.07
N MET A 104 5.63 -4.14 4.14
CA MET A 104 6.54 -3.58 5.13
C MET A 104 5.84 -3.11 6.42
N LYS A 105 4.50 -3.09 6.47
CA LYS A 105 3.74 -2.59 7.62
C LYS A 105 3.71 -3.60 8.78
N GLY A 106 3.72 -3.06 10.00
CA GLY A 106 3.66 -3.83 11.24
C GLY A 106 5.01 -4.39 11.68
N ASN A 107 5.02 -5.01 12.86
CA ASN A 107 6.26 -5.46 13.50
C ASN A 107 6.98 -6.61 12.76
N GLN A 108 6.28 -7.31 11.86
CA GLN A 108 6.82 -8.42 11.07
C GLN A 108 6.85 -8.11 9.57
N GLY A 109 6.55 -6.87 9.17
CA GLY A 109 6.59 -6.48 7.76
C GLY A 109 8.01 -6.45 7.22
N SER A 110 8.21 -7.08 6.07
CA SER A 110 9.53 -7.34 5.48
C SER A 110 9.47 -7.43 3.95
N ILE A 111 10.60 -7.17 3.29
CA ILE A 111 10.70 -7.29 1.84
C ILE A 111 10.56 -8.76 1.39
N HIS A 112 10.94 -9.69 2.26
CA HIS A 112 10.69 -11.13 2.08
C HIS A 112 9.18 -11.41 1.92
N THR A 113 8.32 -10.75 2.72
CA THR A 113 6.87 -10.88 2.60
C THR A 113 6.40 -10.47 1.20
N PHE A 114 6.96 -9.39 0.64
CA PHE A 114 6.63 -8.97 -0.73
C PHE A 114 6.97 -10.03 -1.77
N PHE A 115 8.20 -10.56 -1.73
CA PHE A 115 8.69 -11.45 -2.78
C PHE A 115 8.14 -12.88 -2.70
N ILE A 116 7.79 -13.36 -1.50
CA ILE A 116 7.48 -14.78 -1.28
C ILE A 116 6.00 -15.04 -0.97
N GLN A 117 5.29 -14.12 -0.31
CA GLN A 117 3.96 -14.40 0.24
C GLN A 117 2.83 -13.83 -0.64
N GLU A 118 1.82 -14.63 -0.93
CA GLU A 118 0.57 -14.14 -1.52
C GLU A 118 -0.17 -13.21 -0.53
N PRO A 119 -0.85 -12.16 -1.01
CA PRO A 119 -1.03 -11.80 -2.42
C PRO A 119 0.09 -10.92 -3.00
N TYR A 120 1.13 -10.59 -2.23
CA TYR A 120 2.14 -9.60 -2.62
C TYR A 120 3.03 -10.06 -3.78
N CYS A 121 3.46 -11.32 -3.75
CA CYS A 121 4.41 -11.87 -4.73
C CYS A 121 3.86 -11.89 -6.17
N ILE A 122 2.54 -11.80 -6.35
CA ILE A 122 1.84 -11.68 -7.65
C ILE A 122 2.31 -10.44 -8.42
N TYR A 123 2.74 -9.40 -7.69
CA TYR A 123 3.15 -8.11 -8.24
C TYR A 123 4.67 -7.95 -8.37
N ARG A 124 5.46 -8.97 -8.01
CA ARG A 124 6.94 -8.90 -7.98
C ARG A 124 7.55 -8.43 -9.31
N SER A 125 7.01 -8.92 -10.43
CA SER A 125 7.49 -8.61 -11.78
C SER A 125 7.31 -7.16 -12.21
N TYR A 126 6.51 -6.37 -11.46
CA TYR A 126 6.25 -4.95 -11.75
C TYR A 126 7.00 -4.03 -10.80
N ALA A 127 7.66 -4.54 -9.75
CA ALA A 127 8.26 -3.72 -8.70
C ALA A 127 9.32 -2.76 -9.27
N LYS A 128 10.21 -3.28 -10.13
CA LYS A 128 11.21 -2.49 -10.83
C LYS A 128 10.57 -1.35 -11.63
N GLU A 129 9.69 -1.70 -12.55
CA GLU A 129 9.05 -0.73 -13.45
C GLU A 129 8.27 0.33 -12.66
N ALA A 130 7.58 -0.07 -11.59
CA ALA A 130 6.80 0.83 -10.77
C ALA A 130 7.68 1.88 -10.07
N PHE A 131 8.80 1.46 -9.46
CA PHE A 131 9.72 2.40 -8.81
C PHE A 131 10.52 3.25 -9.81
N GLU A 132 10.83 2.72 -11.00
CA GLU A 132 11.40 3.52 -12.09
C GLU A 132 10.44 4.61 -12.57
N ALA A 133 9.16 4.26 -12.75
CA ALA A 133 8.12 5.16 -13.24
C ALA A 133 7.92 6.40 -12.34
N VAL A 134 8.11 6.25 -11.02
CA VAL A 134 8.04 7.35 -10.06
C VAL A 134 9.39 8.01 -9.77
N GLY A 135 10.48 7.57 -10.42
CA GLY A 135 11.81 8.16 -10.26
C GLY A 135 12.48 7.83 -8.92
N CYS A 136 12.32 6.60 -8.44
CA CYS A 136 12.95 6.06 -7.23
C CYS A 136 14.03 5.02 -7.58
N HIS A 137 15.03 5.43 -8.36
CA HIS A 137 16.07 4.53 -8.88
C HIS A 137 16.88 3.80 -7.79
N ASP A 138 17.19 4.47 -6.68
CA ASP A 138 17.91 3.81 -5.56
C ASP A 138 17.11 2.63 -4.97
N VAL A 139 15.77 2.76 -4.93
CA VAL A 139 14.88 1.67 -4.50
C VAL A 139 14.88 0.54 -5.53
N VAL A 140 14.99 0.86 -6.82
CA VAL A 140 15.02 -0.14 -7.90
C VAL A 140 16.23 -1.06 -7.73
N GLU A 141 17.42 -0.50 -7.55
CA GLU A 141 18.66 -1.29 -7.37
C GLU A 141 18.56 -2.24 -6.17
N LEU A 142 18.00 -1.74 -5.05
CA LEU A 142 17.76 -2.56 -3.86
C LEU A 142 16.76 -3.68 -4.11
N MET A 143 15.64 -3.37 -4.79
CA MET A 143 14.59 -4.34 -5.10
C MET A 143 15.09 -5.43 -6.05
N GLU A 144 15.93 -5.08 -7.04
CA GLU A 144 16.55 -6.06 -7.95
C GLU A 144 17.50 -7.01 -7.19
N ALA A 145 18.32 -6.48 -6.28
CA ALA A 145 19.19 -7.31 -5.46
C ALA A 145 18.39 -8.25 -4.53
N ALA A 146 17.31 -7.76 -3.92
CA ALA A 146 16.43 -8.57 -3.10
C ALA A 146 15.67 -9.65 -3.92
N GLU A 147 15.28 -9.34 -5.16
CA GLU A 147 14.68 -10.32 -6.07
C GLU A 147 15.66 -11.43 -6.44
N LYS A 148 16.93 -11.10 -6.72
CA LYS A 148 17.97 -12.11 -6.95
C LYS A 148 18.08 -13.09 -5.77
N LEU A 149 18.11 -12.57 -4.54
CA LEU A 149 18.14 -13.41 -3.34
C LEU A 149 16.88 -14.30 -3.24
N ALA A 150 15.71 -13.75 -3.54
CA ALA A 150 14.46 -14.53 -3.53
C ALA A 150 14.51 -15.68 -4.57
N VAL A 151 14.99 -15.41 -5.78
CA VAL A 151 15.13 -16.41 -6.84
C VAL A 151 16.16 -17.48 -6.49
N MET A 152 17.31 -17.09 -5.91
CA MET A 152 18.31 -18.06 -5.43
C MET A 152 17.71 -19.01 -4.39
N ILE A 153 16.91 -18.49 -3.45
CA ILE A 153 16.22 -19.30 -2.44
C ILE A 153 15.15 -20.20 -3.09
N GLU A 154 14.37 -19.69 -4.05
CA GLU A 154 13.38 -20.50 -4.79
C GLU A 154 14.03 -21.66 -5.57
N ASN A 155 15.27 -21.48 -6.03
CA ASN A 155 16.01 -22.48 -6.81
C ASN A 155 16.91 -23.40 -5.95
N ASP A 156 16.89 -23.29 -4.62
CA ASP A 156 17.81 -23.98 -3.70
C ASP A 156 19.31 -23.73 -4.03
N GLU A 157 19.64 -22.52 -4.50
CA GLU A 157 21.01 -22.08 -4.79
C GLU A 157 21.72 -21.50 -3.55
N ASP A 158 23.06 -21.40 -3.61
CA ASP A 158 23.82 -20.68 -2.58
C ASP A 158 23.37 -19.21 -2.53
N THR A 159 23.03 -18.72 -1.34
CA THR A 159 22.38 -17.41 -1.15
C THR A 159 23.35 -16.22 -1.12
N GLU A 160 24.61 -16.44 -1.49
CA GLU A 160 25.58 -15.37 -1.67
C GLU A 160 25.35 -14.70 -3.02
N ILE A 161 24.98 -13.42 -3.00
CA ILE A 161 24.91 -12.61 -4.23
C ILE A 161 26.34 -12.25 -4.61
N ASP A 162 26.98 -13.08 -5.43
CA ASP A 162 28.32 -12.80 -6.01
C ASP A 162 28.21 -11.75 -7.12
N ASP A 163 27.90 -10.51 -6.73
CA ASP A 163 28.02 -9.35 -7.62
C ASP A 163 28.81 -8.20 -6.96
N ASP A 164 29.38 -7.33 -7.80
CA ASP A 164 30.12 -6.15 -7.36
C ASP A 164 29.19 -5.05 -6.78
N SER A 165 27.94 -5.37 -6.44
CA SER A 165 26.98 -4.40 -5.89
C SER A 165 27.19 -4.19 -4.39
N ASP A 166 26.70 -3.05 -3.90
CA ASP A 166 26.70 -2.74 -2.47
C ASP A 166 25.86 -3.73 -1.63
N TYR A 167 25.03 -4.56 -2.29
CA TYR A 167 24.10 -5.50 -1.68
C TYR A 167 24.57 -6.96 -1.70
N GLY A 168 25.77 -7.27 -2.21
CA GLY A 168 26.25 -8.64 -2.40
C GLY A 168 26.22 -9.54 -1.14
N LYS A 169 26.19 -8.92 0.06
CA LYS A 169 26.17 -9.61 1.36
C LYS A 169 24.87 -9.45 2.14
N TYR A 170 23.87 -8.77 1.56
CA TYR A 170 22.62 -8.48 2.25
C TYR A 170 21.76 -9.74 2.36
N ASN A 171 21.17 -9.95 3.54
CA ASN A 171 20.02 -10.84 3.69
C ASN A 171 18.71 -10.03 3.67
N PHE A 172 17.57 -10.71 3.74
CA PHE A 172 16.26 -10.04 3.71
C PHE A 172 16.01 -9.07 4.86
N ALA A 173 16.64 -9.23 6.03
CA ALA A 173 16.53 -8.28 7.12
C ALA A 173 17.28 -6.98 6.79
N ASP A 174 18.48 -7.09 6.23
CA ASP A 174 19.27 -5.94 5.78
C ASP A 174 18.52 -5.16 4.69
N PHE A 175 18.01 -5.87 3.68
CA PHE A 175 17.16 -5.27 2.64
C PHE A 175 15.90 -4.63 3.21
N THR A 176 15.28 -5.24 4.21
CA THR A 176 14.06 -4.73 4.85
C THR A 176 14.31 -3.41 5.55
N ASP A 177 15.40 -3.30 6.29
CA ASP A 177 15.74 -2.10 7.04
C ASP A 177 16.15 -0.95 6.11
N GLU A 178 16.94 -1.26 5.07
CA GLU A 178 17.34 -0.28 4.06
C GLU A 178 16.12 0.22 3.24
N LEU A 179 15.24 -0.68 2.77
CA LEU A 179 14.02 -0.29 2.07
C LEU A 179 13.12 0.60 2.94
N LYS A 180 12.97 0.27 4.24
CA LYS A 180 12.21 1.12 5.18
C LYS A 180 12.83 2.51 5.34
N SER A 181 14.16 2.62 5.26
CA SER A 181 14.87 3.90 5.28
C SER A 181 14.59 4.70 4.00
N MET A 182 14.76 4.07 2.83
CA MET A 182 14.55 4.68 1.52
C MET A 182 13.10 5.13 1.29
N LEU A 183 12.11 4.32 1.67
CA LEU A 183 10.69 4.70 1.53
C LEU A 183 10.33 5.92 2.38
N LYS A 184 10.98 6.11 3.54
CA LYS A 184 10.77 7.29 4.39
C LYS A 184 11.42 8.55 3.84
N SER A 185 12.54 8.44 3.13
CA SER A 185 13.30 9.60 2.62
C SER A 185 12.96 9.97 1.17
N SER A 186 12.32 9.08 0.42
CA SER A 186 12.11 9.22 -1.02
C SER A 186 10.90 10.07 -1.44
N ASP A 187 10.12 10.59 -0.48
CA ASP A 187 8.84 11.27 -0.74
C ASP A 187 7.94 10.47 -1.70
N ILE A 188 7.93 9.14 -1.55
CA ILE A 188 7.29 8.20 -2.47
C ILE A 188 5.84 8.56 -2.76
N VAL A 189 5.07 8.97 -1.74
CA VAL A 189 3.66 9.36 -1.90
C VAL A 189 3.50 10.55 -2.86
N LEU A 190 4.36 11.56 -2.76
CA LEU A 190 4.33 12.74 -3.62
C LEU A 190 4.76 12.39 -5.05
N LYS A 191 5.81 11.58 -5.19
CA LYS A 191 6.28 11.10 -6.50
C LYS A 191 5.21 10.26 -7.21
N THR A 192 4.55 9.37 -6.48
CA THR A 192 3.43 8.57 -6.99
C THR A 192 2.24 9.46 -7.38
N GLY A 193 1.88 10.45 -6.57
CA GLY A 193 0.82 11.41 -6.89
C GLY A 193 1.11 12.19 -8.19
N LYS A 194 2.37 12.62 -8.38
CA LYS A 194 2.83 13.27 -9.61
C LYS A 194 2.74 12.33 -10.82
N TYR A 195 3.20 11.10 -10.70
CA TYR A 195 3.08 10.09 -11.75
C TYR A 195 1.62 9.87 -12.16
N ILE A 196 0.72 9.75 -11.17
CA ILE A 196 -0.73 9.64 -11.41
C ILE A 196 -1.24 10.83 -12.22
N ARG A 197 -0.89 12.05 -11.81
CA ARG A 197 -1.31 13.29 -12.48
C ARG A 197 -0.87 13.33 -13.95
N GLU A 198 0.37 12.96 -14.22
CA GLU A 198 0.96 12.96 -15.56
C GLU A 198 0.37 11.87 -16.47
N ASN A 199 -0.17 10.79 -15.89
CA ASN A 199 -0.70 9.62 -16.60
C ASN A 199 -2.21 9.43 -16.40
N LYS A 200 -2.97 10.54 -16.27
CA LYS A 200 -4.41 10.57 -15.98
C LYS A 200 -5.26 9.49 -16.64
N ASN A 201 -5.03 9.22 -17.94
CA ASN A 201 -5.85 8.29 -18.72
C ASN A 201 -5.83 6.85 -18.20
N ASP A 202 -4.79 6.47 -17.46
CA ASP A 202 -4.70 5.14 -16.86
C ASP A 202 -5.56 5.02 -15.59
N PHE A 203 -5.99 6.13 -15.00
CA PHE A 203 -6.64 6.13 -13.68
C PHE A 203 -8.11 6.54 -13.72
N ILE A 204 -8.61 7.00 -14.87
CA ILE A 204 -10.00 7.42 -15.00
C ILE A 204 -10.84 6.34 -15.67
N ASP A 205 -12.09 6.20 -15.22
CA ASP A 205 -13.06 5.39 -15.94
C ASP A 205 -13.36 6.03 -17.30
N MET A 206 -13.38 5.23 -18.36
CA MET A 206 -13.83 5.71 -19.67
C MET A 206 -15.25 6.25 -19.53
N GLU A 207 -15.45 7.51 -19.87
CA GLU A 207 -16.79 8.09 -19.96
C GLU A 207 -17.59 7.28 -20.97
N VAL A 208 -18.60 6.55 -20.50
CA VAL A 208 -19.59 5.94 -21.38
C VAL A 208 -20.29 7.10 -22.07
N LYS A 209 -19.96 7.33 -23.34
CA LYS A 209 -20.79 8.13 -24.22
C LYS A 209 -22.12 7.39 -24.30
N THR A 210 -23.10 7.82 -23.53
CA THR A 210 -24.48 7.47 -23.82
C THR A 210 -24.79 8.15 -25.14
N ASP A 211 -24.69 7.37 -26.22
CA ASP A 211 -25.24 7.76 -27.51
C ASP A 211 -26.75 7.98 -27.29
N GLU A 212 -27.17 9.25 -27.30
CA GLU A 212 -28.58 9.65 -27.47
C GLU A 212 -29.04 9.41 -28.91
#